data_AF-A0A1B7NPP3-F1
#
_entry.id   AF-A0A1B7NPP3-F1
#
_cell.length_a   1.000
_cell.length_b   1.000
_cell.length_c   1.000
_cell.angle_alpha   90.00
_cell.angle_beta   90.00
_cell.angle_gamma   90.00
#
_symmetry.space_group_name_H-M   'P 1'
#
loop_
_entity.id
_entity.type
_entity.pdbx_description
1 polymer ?
#
loop_
_entity_poly.entity_id
_entity_poly.type
_entity_poly.pdbx_seq_one_letter_code
_entity_poly.pdbx_strand_id
1 'polypeptide(L)'
;MLRNLKMASNKIGINMDHAPSLKGWMEQAGFTNIEQRIMRLPIGTWPKNKRLKLIGAMMASHYLEGVEAFTLIPFTEILGWTTAEVDELNTQVRVAVQTKGVHALHH
;
A
#
# COMPACT_ATOMS: atom_id res chain seq x y z
N MET A 1 4.97 -5.98 5.41
CA MET A 1 5.43 -5.22 4.23
C MET A 1 5.30 -3.70 4.42
N LEU A 2 4.10 -3.09 4.41
CA LEU A 2 3.94 -1.61 4.42
C LEU A 2 4.66 -0.87 5.58
N ARG A 3 4.66 -1.45 6.79
CA ARG A 3 5.41 -0.91 7.93
C ARG A 3 6.92 -0.77 7.64
N ASN A 4 7.53 -1.80 7.06
CA ASN A 4 8.95 -1.81 6.73
C ASN A 4 9.24 -0.82 5.60
N LEU A 5 8.36 -0.74 4.61
CA LEU A 5 8.48 0.26 3.56
C LEU A 5 8.46 1.69 4.11
N LYS A 6 7.54 2.00 5.03
CA LYS A 6 7.52 3.30 5.74
C LYS A 6 8.81 3.54 6.54
N MET A 7 9.35 2.52 7.21
CA MET A 7 10.63 2.61 7.92
C MET A 7 11.80 2.91 6.98
N ALA A 8 11.86 2.23 5.81
CA ALA A 8 12.89 2.44 4.81
C ALA A 8 12.84 3.88 4.25
N SER A 9 11.66 4.34 3.83
CA SER A 9 11.50 5.70 3.30
C SER A 9 11.89 6.76 4.32
N ASN A 10 11.49 6.59 5.60
CA ASN A 10 11.86 7.53 6.66
C ASN A 10 13.38 7.61 6.89
N LYS A 11 14.13 6.50 6.76
CA LYS A 11 15.60 6.51 6.90
C LYS A 11 16.30 7.37 5.84
N ILE A 12 15.70 7.54 4.67
CA ILE A 12 16.22 8.39 3.59
C ILE A 12 15.54 9.76 3.52
N GLY A 13 14.76 10.13 4.54
CA GLY A 13 14.08 11.42 4.62
C GLY A 13 12.83 11.56 3.75
N ILE A 14 12.30 10.46 3.20
CA ILE A 14 11.07 10.46 2.39
C ILE A 14 9.90 9.98 3.26
N ASN A 15 8.93 10.86 3.51
CA ASN A 15 7.67 10.45 4.15
C ASN A 15 6.68 9.97 3.07
N MET A 16 6.22 8.72 3.13
CA MET A 16 5.20 8.24 2.19
C MET A 16 3.75 8.50 2.63
N ASP A 17 3.54 8.95 3.86
CA ASP A 17 2.23 9.09 4.49
C ASP A 17 1.80 10.57 4.50
N HIS A 18 1.56 11.09 3.29
CA HIS A 18 1.15 12.49 3.09
C HIS A 18 -0.36 12.70 3.13
N ALA A 19 -1.15 11.64 2.94
CA ALA A 19 -2.60 11.72 2.84
C ALA A 19 -3.27 12.46 4.02
N PRO A 20 -2.83 12.30 5.29
CA PRO A 20 -3.37 13.05 6.42
C PRO A 20 -3.12 14.57 6.33
N SER A 21 -2.02 14.99 5.71
CA SER A 21 -1.61 16.39 5.59
C SER A 21 -2.28 17.14 4.44
N LEU A 22 -2.81 16.41 3.43
CA LEU A 22 -3.34 17.00 2.20
C LEU A 22 -4.40 18.07 2.46
N LYS A 23 -5.34 17.82 3.39
CA LYS A 23 -6.38 18.80 3.71
C LYS A 23 -5.78 20.12 4.23
N GLY A 24 -4.84 20.04 5.17
CA GLY A 24 -4.16 21.22 5.72
C GLY A 24 -3.34 21.97 4.66
N TRP A 25 -2.71 21.25 3.74
CA TRP A 25 -2.00 21.90 2.61
C TRP A 25 -2.95 22.63 1.67
N MET A 26 -4.13 22.06 1.40
CA MET A 26 -5.15 22.74 0.59
C MET A 26 -5.67 24.00 1.30
N GLU A 27 -5.89 23.95 2.61
CA GLU A 27 -6.30 25.12 3.41
C GLU A 27 -5.22 26.22 3.37
N GLN A 28 -3.95 25.86 3.58
CA GLN A 28 -2.82 26.79 3.55
C GLN A 28 -2.61 27.44 2.18
N ALA A 29 -2.91 26.72 1.10
CA ALA A 29 -2.86 27.25 -0.25
C ALA A 29 -4.04 28.20 -0.60
N GLY A 30 -4.98 28.42 0.34
CA GLY A 30 -6.10 29.34 0.16
C GLY A 30 -7.32 28.74 -0.52
N PHE A 31 -7.36 27.40 -0.72
CA PHE A 31 -8.57 26.75 -1.19
C PHE A 31 -9.68 26.84 -0.13
N THR A 32 -10.90 27.04 -0.59
CA THR A 32 -12.10 27.06 0.26
C THR A 32 -12.99 25.85 -0.06
N ASN A 33 -13.94 25.54 0.84
CA ASN A 33 -14.89 24.42 0.69
C ASN A 33 -14.23 23.04 0.47
N ILE A 34 -13.17 22.73 1.24
CA ILE A 34 -12.41 21.47 1.11
C ILE A 34 -13.15 20.31 1.79
N GLU A 35 -13.41 19.25 1.05
CA GLU A 35 -13.96 17.99 1.58
C GLU A 35 -12.91 16.87 1.52
N GLN A 36 -12.65 16.21 2.65
CA GLN A 36 -11.79 15.03 2.72
C GLN A 36 -12.64 13.78 2.92
N ARG A 37 -12.48 12.81 2.03
CA ARG A 37 -13.15 11.50 2.13
C ARG A 37 -12.11 10.40 2.28
N ILE A 38 -12.13 9.72 3.42
CA ILE A 38 -11.28 8.54 3.67
C ILE A 38 -12.05 7.30 3.25
N MET A 39 -11.47 6.54 2.33
CA MET A 39 -12.10 5.33 1.78
C MET A 39 -11.22 4.12 2.06
N ARG A 40 -11.82 3.05 2.60
CA ARG A 40 -11.13 1.76 2.73
C ARG A 40 -11.14 1.05 1.38
N LEU A 41 -9.96 0.73 0.85
CA LEU A 41 -9.86 0.08 -0.45
C LEU A 41 -9.71 -1.44 -0.26
N PRO A 42 -10.57 -2.26 -0.87
CA PRO A 42 -10.42 -3.71 -0.81
C PRO A 42 -9.20 -4.16 -1.60
N ILE A 43 -8.64 -5.29 -1.18
CA ILE A 43 -7.66 -6.06 -1.95
C ILE A 43 -8.30 -7.43 -2.20
N GLY A 44 -8.52 -7.77 -3.47
CA GLY A 44 -9.20 -8.99 -3.90
C GLY A 44 -10.68 -8.79 -4.28
N THR A 45 -11.32 -9.87 -4.76
CA THR A 45 -12.66 -9.86 -5.36
C THR A 45 -13.80 -10.16 -4.38
N TRP A 46 -13.52 -10.16 -3.09
CA TRP A 46 -14.48 -10.48 -2.03
C TRP A 46 -15.63 -9.45 -1.83
N PRO A 47 -15.50 -8.15 -2.17
CA PRO A 47 -16.62 -7.22 -2.00
C PRO A 47 -17.85 -7.61 -2.84
N LYS A 48 -19.05 -7.46 -2.27
CA LYS A 48 -20.32 -7.68 -3.00
C LYS A 48 -20.61 -6.57 -4.01
N ASN A 49 -20.27 -5.32 -3.66
CA ASN A 49 -20.47 -4.17 -4.54
C ASN A 49 -19.60 -4.30 -5.80
N LYS A 50 -20.21 -4.18 -7.00
CA LYS A 50 -19.51 -4.38 -8.28
C LYS A 50 -18.32 -3.45 -8.48
N ARG A 51 -18.44 -2.17 -8.10
CA ARG A 51 -17.36 -1.18 -8.22
C ARG A 51 -16.20 -1.50 -7.27
N LEU A 52 -16.50 -1.81 -6.00
CA LEU A 52 -15.48 -2.18 -5.03
C LEU A 52 -14.79 -3.50 -5.38
N LYS A 53 -15.52 -4.45 -5.97
CA LYS A 53 -14.94 -5.70 -6.47
C LYS A 53 -13.92 -5.44 -7.59
N LEU A 54 -14.24 -4.55 -8.53
CA LEU A 54 -13.32 -4.16 -9.60
C LEU A 54 -12.07 -3.47 -9.04
N ILE A 55 -12.25 -2.51 -8.12
CA ILE A 55 -11.14 -1.85 -7.42
C ILE A 55 -10.26 -2.87 -6.71
N GLY A 56 -10.86 -3.81 -5.99
CA GLY A 56 -10.14 -4.85 -5.27
C GLY A 56 -9.39 -5.82 -6.19
N ALA A 57 -9.94 -6.13 -7.37
CA ALA A 57 -9.23 -6.91 -8.38
C ALA A 57 -7.98 -6.17 -8.89
N MET A 58 -8.09 -4.87 -9.17
CA MET A 58 -6.94 -4.04 -9.59
C MET A 58 -5.87 -3.96 -8.49
N MET A 59 -6.28 -3.78 -7.24
CA MET A 59 -5.36 -3.80 -6.08
C MET A 59 -4.69 -5.16 -5.89
N ALA A 60 -5.40 -6.26 -6.14
CA ALA A 60 -4.79 -7.59 -6.12
C ALA A 60 -3.73 -7.75 -7.21
N SER A 61 -4.02 -7.36 -8.46
CA SER A 61 -3.02 -7.36 -9.56
C SER A 61 -1.78 -6.55 -9.18
N HIS A 62 -1.98 -5.36 -8.63
CA HIS A 62 -0.91 -4.47 -8.20
C HIS A 62 0.08 -5.17 -7.24
N TYR A 63 -0.41 -5.92 -6.26
CA TYR A 63 0.45 -6.67 -5.35
C TYR A 63 1.03 -7.94 -5.98
N LEU A 64 0.28 -8.65 -6.82
CA LEU A 64 0.78 -9.87 -7.45
C LEU A 64 1.95 -9.60 -8.39
N GLU A 65 1.83 -8.55 -9.19
CA GLU A 65 2.79 -8.20 -10.24
C GLU A 65 3.85 -7.21 -9.75
N GLY A 66 3.49 -6.31 -8.83
CA GLY A 66 4.31 -5.15 -8.49
C GLY A 66 4.96 -5.15 -7.11
N VAL A 67 4.68 -6.13 -6.23
CA VAL A 67 5.17 -6.08 -4.84
C VAL A 67 6.68 -5.93 -4.73
N GLU A 68 7.43 -6.58 -5.63
CA GLU A 68 8.89 -6.57 -5.62
C GLU A 68 9.49 -5.19 -5.88
N ALA A 69 8.84 -4.37 -6.72
CA ALA A 69 9.26 -3.01 -7.02
C ALA A 69 9.26 -2.11 -5.76
N PHE A 70 8.42 -2.44 -4.77
CA PHE A 70 8.38 -1.72 -3.50
C PHE A 70 9.34 -2.29 -2.45
N THR A 71 9.73 -3.55 -2.56
CA THR A 71 10.47 -4.23 -1.50
C THR A 71 11.96 -4.34 -1.77
N LEU A 72 12.39 -4.58 -3.03
CA LEU A 72 13.75 -4.97 -3.33
C LEU A 72 14.79 -3.97 -2.80
N ILE A 73 14.94 -2.81 -3.44
CA ILE A 73 15.91 -1.79 -3.02
C ILE A 73 15.62 -1.27 -1.61
N PRO A 74 14.37 -0.92 -1.25
CA PRO A 74 14.13 -0.34 0.07
C PRO A 74 14.46 -1.31 1.21
N PHE A 75 14.39 -2.63 0.99
CA PHE A 75 14.61 -3.58 2.07
C PHE A 75 16.06 -4.08 2.07
N THR A 76 16.68 -4.30 0.90
CA THR A 76 18.09 -4.69 0.84
C THR A 76 19.01 -3.52 1.19
N GLU A 77 18.94 -2.42 0.45
CA GLU A 77 19.92 -1.33 0.54
C GLU A 77 19.72 -0.44 1.77
N ILE A 78 18.47 -0.27 2.23
CA ILE A 78 18.15 0.68 3.32
C ILE A 78 17.91 -0.02 4.66
N LEU A 79 17.27 -1.20 4.64
CA LEU A 79 17.00 -1.98 5.84
C LEU A 79 18.01 -3.11 6.08
N GLY A 80 18.88 -3.42 5.12
CA GLY A 80 19.91 -4.44 5.27
C GLY A 80 19.41 -5.88 5.19
N TRP A 81 18.23 -6.09 4.62
CA TRP A 81 17.69 -7.44 4.41
C TRP A 81 18.46 -8.16 3.32
N THR A 82 18.50 -9.48 3.40
CA THR A 82 18.96 -10.32 2.30
C THR A 82 17.89 -10.42 1.22
N THR A 83 18.29 -10.69 -0.02
CA THR A 83 17.35 -10.94 -1.12
C THR A 83 16.41 -12.10 -0.82
N ALA A 84 16.91 -13.16 -0.17
CA ALA A 84 16.10 -14.30 0.25
C ALA A 84 14.96 -13.92 1.22
N GLU A 85 15.22 -13.03 2.19
CA GLU A 85 14.17 -12.53 3.10
C GLU A 85 13.11 -11.70 2.36
N VAL A 86 13.53 -10.95 1.33
CA VAL A 86 12.61 -10.18 0.48
C VAL A 86 11.74 -11.10 -0.38
N ASP A 87 12.33 -12.13 -0.99
CA ASP A 87 11.62 -13.11 -1.82
C ASP A 87 10.59 -13.90 -1.02
N GLU A 88 10.95 -14.31 0.20
CA GLU A 88 10.05 -14.98 1.13
C GLU A 88 8.88 -14.07 1.52
N LEU A 89 9.15 -12.82 1.88
CA LEU A 89 8.09 -11.84 2.17
C LEU A 89 7.17 -11.62 0.95
N ASN A 90 7.74 -11.48 -0.24
CA ASN A 90 6.97 -11.25 -1.45
C ASN A 90 6.09 -12.46 -1.78
N THR A 91 6.59 -13.67 -1.56
CA THR A 91 5.81 -14.90 -1.67
C THR A 91 4.63 -14.89 -0.69
N GLN A 92 4.87 -14.55 0.58
CA GLN A 92 3.80 -14.45 1.58
C GLN A 92 2.74 -13.40 1.23
N VAL A 93 3.14 -12.24 0.69
CA VAL A 93 2.19 -11.21 0.23
C VAL A 93 1.32 -11.75 -0.90
N ARG A 94 1.91 -12.40 -1.91
CA ARG A 94 1.15 -12.98 -3.04
C ARG A 94 0.17 -14.06 -2.57
N VAL A 95 0.60 -14.94 -1.67
CA VAL A 95 -0.27 -15.95 -1.04
C VAL A 95 -1.43 -15.27 -0.30
N ALA A 96 -1.15 -14.28 0.55
CA ALA A 96 -2.18 -13.57 1.32
C ALA A 96 -3.23 -12.90 0.44
N VAL A 97 -2.83 -12.34 -0.71
CA VAL A 97 -3.74 -11.71 -1.70
C VAL A 97 -4.66 -12.73 -2.37
N GLN A 98 -4.20 -13.97 -2.54
CA GLN A 98 -4.94 -15.04 -3.22
C GLN A 98 -5.76 -15.91 -2.27
N THR A 99 -5.47 -15.88 -0.97
CA THR A 99 -6.16 -16.70 0.04
C THR A 99 -7.64 -16.33 0.11
N LYS A 100 -8.49 -17.32 -0.21
CA LYS A 100 -9.95 -17.21 -0.06
C LYS A 100 -10.32 -17.08 1.43
N GLY A 101 -11.26 -16.19 1.73
CA GLY A 101 -11.70 -15.93 3.11
C GLY A 101 -10.89 -14.86 3.85
N VAL A 102 -9.78 -14.39 3.27
CA VAL A 102 -9.07 -13.19 3.75
C VAL A 102 -9.68 -11.96 3.09
N HIS A 103 -10.21 -11.02 3.89
CA HIS A 103 -10.76 -9.76 3.41
C HIS A 103 -9.78 -8.61 3.67
N ALA A 104 -8.67 -8.63 2.94
CA ALA A 104 -7.63 -7.62 3.07
C ALA A 104 -8.16 -6.23 2.65
N LEU A 105 -7.76 -5.22 3.42
CA LEU A 105 -8.12 -3.82 3.23
C LEU A 105 -6.86 -2.95 3.29
N HIS A 106 -6.71 -2.06 2.31
CA HIS A 106 -5.81 -0.92 2.41
C HIS A 106 -6.50 0.19 3.19
N HIS A 107 -5.78 0.74 4.17
CA HIS A 107 -6.18 1.85 5.03
C HIS A 107 -5.39 3.12 4.70
#